data_AF-A0A2W6Y280-F1
#
_entry.id   AF-A0A2W6Y280-F1
#
_cell.length_a   1.000
_cell.length_b   1.000
_cell.length_c   1.000
_cell.angle_alpha   90.00
_cell.angle_beta   90.00
_cell.angle_gamma   90.00
#
_symmetry.space_group_name_H-M   'P 1'
#
loop_
_entity.id
_entity.type
_entity.pdbx_description
1 polymer ?
#
loop_
_entity_poly.entity_id
_entity_poly.type
_entity_poly.pdbx_seq_one_letter_code
_entity_poly.pdbx_strand_id
1 'polypeptide(L)'
;MVTVTSLDLEVVAREKQEGAPSAPRRSWRLQDAKAKFSEVVRLARESGPQRVTLHGRDAVVIVSAEAWDRERQQHSGRRLVETLAASPIGDLDLERPVIDGPVRTIDL
;
A
#
# COMPACT_ATOMS: atom_id res chain seq x y z
N MET A 1 -39.99 -1.85 -5.10
CA MET A 1 -39.00 -2.45 -6.03
C MET A 1 -37.64 -2.01 -5.53
N VAL A 2 -36.94 -2.90 -4.83
CA VAL A 2 -35.66 -2.62 -4.14
C VAL A 2 -34.53 -3.11 -5.05
N THR A 3 -33.51 -2.28 -5.26
CA THR A 3 -32.10 -2.67 -5.10
C THR A 3 -31.28 -1.40 -4.87
N VAL A 4 -30.90 -1.18 -3.62
CA VAL A 4 -29.76 -0.34 -3.24
C VAL A 4 -28.60 -1.32 -3.12
N THR A 5 -27.64 -1.30 -4.03
CA THR A 5 -26.47 -2.19 -3.91
C THR A 5 -25.58 -1.63 -2.81
N SER A 6 -25.60 -2.33 -1.69
CA SER A 6 -24.79 -2.20 -0.50
C SER A 6 -23.35 -1.77 -0.81
N LEU A 7 -23.00 -0.55 -0.39
CA LEU A 7 -21.63 -0.19 -0.08
C LEU A 7 -21.43 -0.57 1.39
N ASP A 8 -21.10 -1.84 1.62
CA ASP A 8 -20.66 -2.29 2.94
C ASP A 8 -19.25 -1.78 3.19
N LEU A 9 -19.27 -0.69 3.93
CA LEU A 9 -18.22 -0.14 4.76
C LEU A 9 -17.78 -1.18 5.81
N GLU A 10 -16.73 -1.95 5.52
CA GLU A 10 -15.89 -2.54 6.56
C GLU A 10 -14.50 -1.89 6.53
N VAL A 11 -14.47 -0.64 6.99
CA VAL A 11 -13.27 0.09 7.39
C VAL A 11 -13.18 0.07 8.92
N VAL A 12 -13.20 -1.14 9.50
CA VAL A 12 -12.86 -1.49 10.89
C VAL A 12 -12.52 -3.00 10.81
N ALA A 13 -11.35 -3.55 11.13
CA ALA A 13 -10.24 -3.13 11.94
C ALA A 13 -8.93 -3.56 11.24
N ARG A 14 -7.99 -2.63 11.08
CA ARG A 14 -6.57 -3.00 10.96
C ARG A 14 -5.96 -2.97 12.34
N GLU A 15 -6.35 -3.96 13.16
CA GLU A 15 -5.53 -4.35 14.30
C GLU A 15 -4.15 -4.71 13.76
N LYS A 16 -3.16 -3.94 14.21
CA LYS A 16 -1.79 -4.35 14.50
C LYS A 16 -1.38 -5.66 13.80
N GLN A 17 -1.07 -5.60 12.50
CA GLN A 17 -0.37 -6.70 11.84
C GLN A 17 1.12 -6.64 12.23
N GLU A 18 1.40 -6.89 13.50
CA GLU A 18 2.67 -7.47 13.92
C GLU A 18 2.73 -8.88 13.31
N GLY A 19 3.66 -9.07 12.38
CA GLY A 19 4.34 -10.33 12.13
C GLY A 19 3.49 -11.60 12.02
N ALA A 20 2.60 -11.69 11.04
CA ALA A 20 2.28 -13.00 10.46
C ALA A 20 3.17 -13.17 9.21
N PRO A 21 3.93 -14.28 9.05
CA PRO A 21 4.66 -14.51 7.81
C PRO A 21 3.63 -14.55 6.68
N SER A 22 3.60 -13.49 5.86
CA SER A 22 2.93 -13.51 4.55
C SER A 22 3.40 -14.80 3.89
N ALA A 23 2.48 -15.75 3.70
CA ALA A 23 2.74 -17.08 3.14
C ALA A 23 3.86 -16.96 2.09
N PRO A 24 4.93 -17.78 2.18
CA PRO A 24 6.26 -17.44 1.71
C PRO A 24 6.15 -16.80 0.33
N ARG A 25 6.23 -15.46 0.27
CA ARG A 25 6.23 -14.76 -1.00
C ARG A 25 7.44 -15.29 -1.73
N ARG A 26 7.20 -16.02 -2.81
CA ARG A 26 8.23 -16.71 -3.58
C ARG A 26 9.38 -15.73 -3.79
N SER A 27 10.49 -15.98 -3.10
CA SER A 27 11.64 -15.08 -3.09
C SER A 27 12.75 -15.68 -3.92
N TRP A 28 13.39 -14.86 -4.72
CA TRP A 28 14.45 -15.26 -5.62
C TRP A 28 15.78 -14.88 -5.00
N ARG A 29 16.74 -15.81 -4.90
CA ARG A 29 18.13 -15.38 -4.69
C ARG A 29 18.61 -14.68 -5.96
N LEU A 30 19.46 -13.67 -5.84
CA LEU A 30 19.90 -12.86 -6.98
C LEU A 30 20.46 -13.71 -8.13
N GLN A 31 21.21 -14.77 -7.82
CA GLN A 31 21.73 -15.68 -8.84
C GLN A 31 20.63 -16.44 -9.60
N ASP A 32 19.58 -16.86 -8.91
CA ASP A 32 18.46 -17.59 -9.52
C ASP A 32 17.61 -16.64 -10.36
N ALA A 33 17.40 -15.42 -9.87
CA ALA A 33 16.74 -14.36 -10.62
C ALA A 33 17.49 -14.01 -11.90
N LYS A 34 18.84 -13.96 -11.86
CA LYS A 34 19.66 -13.73 -13.05
C LYS A 34 19.54 -14.87 -14.06
N ALA A 35 19.57 -16.12 -13.59
CA ALA A 35 19.45 -17.29 -14.46
C ALA A 35 18.05 -17.45 -15.08
N LYS A 36 17.00 -17.00 -14.38
CA LYS A 36 15.60 -17.18 -14.76
C LYS A 36 14.85 -15.85 -14.95
N PHE A 37 15.55 -14.80 -15.38
CA PHE A 37 15.01 -13.44 -15.38
C PHE A 37 13.69 -13.32 -16.15
N SER A 38 13.57 -14.00 -17.29
CA SER A 38 12.32 -14.03 -18.08
C SER A 38 11.14 -14.63 -17.31
N GLU A 39 11.37 -15.66 -16.48
CA GLU A 39 10.32 -16.23 -15.62
C GLU A 39 9.93 -15.23 -14.52
N VAL A 40 10.91 -14.56 -13.91
CA VAL A 40 10.65 -13.55 -12.88
C VAL A 40 9.81 -12.40 -13.45
N VAL A 41 10.14 -11.92 -14.65
CA VAL A 41 9.36 -10.87 -15.34
C VAL A 41 7.94 -11.35 -15.67
N ARG A 42 7.78 -12.57 -16.18
CA ARG A 42 6.45 -13.15 -16.45
C ARG A 42 5.61 -13.19 -15.17
N LEU A 43 6.16 -13.72 -14.08
CA LEU A 43 5.47 -13.79 -12.79
C LEU A 43 5.19 -12.41 -12.21
N ALA A 44 6.08 -11.43 -12.40
CA ALA A 44 5.85 -10.05 -11.99
C ALA A 44 4.63 -9.42 -12.67
N ARG A 45 4.37 -9.81 -13.92
CA ARG A 45 3.20 -9.36 -14.70
C ARG A 45 1.93 -10.12 -14.38
N GLU A 46 2.01 -11.45 -14.24
CA GLU A 46 0.83 -12.33 -14.12
C GLU A 46 0.42 -12.60 -12.67
N SER A 47 1.38 -12.72 -11.77
CA SER A 47 1.17 -13.14 -10.37
C SER A 47 1.48 -12.03 -9.36
N GLY A 48 1.90 -10.86 -9.83
CA GLY A 48 2.24 -9.70 -9.01
C GLY A 48 3.69 -9.67 -8.52
N PRO A 49 4.02 -8.77 -7.57
CA PRO A 49 5.40 -8.42 -7.22
C PRO A 49 6.29 -9.62 -6.85
N GLN A 50 7.51 -9.65 -7.39
CA GLN A 50 8.51 -10.69 -7.13
C GLN A 50 9.66 -10.12 -6.30
N ARG A 51 10.00 -10.76 -5.19
CA ARG A 51 11.06 -10.29 -4.27
C ARG A 51 12.38 -10.97 -4.60
N VAL A 52 13.46 -10.20 -4.65
CA VAL A 52 14.82 -10.70 -4.89
C VAL A 52 15.70 -10.38 -3.70
N THR A 53 16.48 -11.37 -3.28
CA THR A 53 17.37 -11.31 -2.11
C THR A 53 18.84 -11.36 -2.53
N LEU A 54 19.67 -10.62 -1.80
CA LEU A 54 21.13 -10.66 -1.90
C LEU A 54 21.69 -11.05 -0.52
N HIS A 55 22.47 -12.14 -0.48
CA HIS A 55 22.98 -12.71 0.78
C HIS A 55 21.89 -12.98 1.83
N GLY A 56 20.72 -13.47 1.38
CA GLY A 56 19.59 -13.79 2.26
C GLY A 56 18.80 -12.59 2.78
N ARG A 57 19.15 -11.36 2.40
CA ARG A 57 18.43 -10.13 2.75
C ARG A 57 17.70 -9.59 1.55
N ASP A 58 16.54 -8.97 1.78
CA ASP A 58 15.78 -8.31 0.72
C ASP A 58 16.62 -7.22 0.06
N ALA A 59 16.70 -7.26 -1.26
CA ALA A 59 17.50 -6.32 -2.04
C ALA A 59 16.63 -5.48 -2.97
N VAL A 60 15.76 -6.13 -3.75
CA VAL A 60 14.85 -5.45 -4.69
C VAL A 60 13.52 -6.18 -4.80
N VAL A 61 12.50 -5.46 -5.27
CA VAL A 61 11.21 -6.04 -5.68
C VAL A 61 10.97 -5.66 -7.13
N ILE A 62 10.69 -6.66 -7.97
CA ILE A 62 10.35 -6.48 -9.38
C ILE A 62 8.82 -6.45 -9.50
N VAL A 63 8.30 -5.39 -10.10
CA VAL A 63 6.88 -5.18 -10.38
C VAL A 63 6.68 -4.93 -11.87
N SER A 64 5.47 -5.20 -12.38
CA SER A 64 5.14 -4.78 -13.74
C SER A 64 5.12 -3.25 -13.84
N ALA A 65 5.51 -2.73 -15.01
CA ALA A 65 5.47 -1.29 -15.26
C ALA A 65 4.06 -0.72 -15.08
N GLU A 66 3.05 -1.43 -15.61
CA GLU A 66 1.63 -1.05 -15.46
C GLU A 66 1.21 -0.91 -13.99
N ALA A 67 1.58 -1.89 -13.14
CA ALA A 67 1.24 -1.83 -11.72
C ALA A 67 1.95 -0.66 -11.04
N TRP A 68 3.22 -0.40 -11.38
CA TRP A 68 3.97 0.74 -10.86
C TRP A 68 3.36 2.08 -11.26
N ASP A 69 2.99 2.24 -12.53
CA ASP A 69 2.44 3.48 -13.06
C ASP A 69 1.06 3.76 -12.47
N ARG A 70 0.20 2.74 -12.37
CA ARG A 70 -1.11 2.84 -11.72
C ARG A 70 -0.96 3.29 -10.26
N GLU A 71 -0.05 2.68 -9.51
CA GLU A 71 0.16 3.02 -8.10
C GLU A 71 0.67 4.46 -7.94
N ARG A 72 1.55 4.93 -8.83
CA ARG A 72 2.02 6.32 -8.82
C ARG A 72 0.91 7.33 -9.12
N GLN A 73 -0.03 6.98 -9.99
CA GLN A 73 -1.13 7.87 -10.36
C GLN A 73 -2.17 7.99 -9.23
N GLN A 74 -2.37 6.94 -8.44
CA GLN A 74 -3.36 6.92 -7.36
C GLN A 74 -2.93 7.71 -6.11
N HIS A 75 -1.63 7.90 -5.88
CA HIS A 75 -1.09 8.55 -4.69
C HIS A 75 -0.85 10.06 -4.80
N SER A 76 -1.56 10.77 -5.69
CA SER A 76 -1.32 12.21 -5.82
C SER A 76 -1.84 13.05 -4.64
N GLY A 77 -2.50 12.46 -3.64
CA GLY A 77 -3.17 13.17 -2.54
C GLY A 77 -4.34 14.05 -2.99
N ARG A 78 -4.42 14.33 -4.29
CA ARG A 78 -5.33 15.25 -4.95
C ARG A 78 -6.78 14.87 -4.73
N ARG A 79 -7.12 13.58 -4.81
CA ARG A 79 -8.48 13.10 -4.54
C ARG A 79 -8.92 13.40 -3.11
N LEU A 80 -8.03 13.27 -2.13
CA LEU A 80 -8.32 13.63 -0.74
C LEU A 80 -8.54 15.15 -0.62
N VAL A 81 -7.65 15.95 -1.21
CA VAL A 81 -7.76 17.42 -1.21
C VAL A 81 -9.06 17.88 -1.88
N GLU A 82 -9.39 17.35 -3.07
CA GLU A 82 -10.62 17.66 -3.81
C GLU A 82 -11.87 17.28 -3.00
N THR A 83 -11.85 16.10 -2.36
CA THR A 83 -12.97 15.64 -1.53
C THR A 83 -13.17 16.53 -0.31
N LEU A 84 -12.08 16.92 0.38
CA LEU A 84 -12.15 17.81 1.54
C LEU A 84 -12.58 19.23 1.15
N ALA A 85 -12.08 19.74 0.02
CA ALA A 85 -12.45 21.07 -0.47
C ALA A 85 -13.92 21.15 -0.95
N ALA A 86 -14.46 20.07 -1.52
CA ALA A 86 -15.86 19.97 -1.91
C ALA A 86 -16.80 19.62 -0.74
N SER A 87 -16.25 19.31 0.44
CA SER A 87 -17.04 18.93 1.60
C SER A 87 -17.77 20.15 2.17
N PRO A 88 -18.99 19.98 2.74
CA PRO A 88 -19.74 21.04 3.42
C PRO A 88 -19.00 21.73 4.58
N ILE A 89 -17.87 21.17 5.01
CA ILE A 89 -17.00 21.69 6.07
C ILE A 89 -15.90 22.64 5.57
N GLY A 90 -15.88 22.97 4.27
CA GLY A 90 -14.80 23.76 3.65
C GLY A 90 -14.63 25.18 4.21
N ASP A 91 -15.65 25.73 4.86
CA ASP A 91 -15.65 27.09 5.44
C ASP A 91 -15.53 27.09 6.97
N LEU A 92 -15.04 25.99 7.56
CA LEU A 92 -14.73 25.94 8.98
C LEU A 92 -13.46 26.73 9.26
N ASP A 93 -13.55 27.73 10.13
CA ASP A 93 -12.38 28.32 10.77
C ASP A 93 -11.84 27.33 11.80
N LEU A 94 -10.79 26.61 11.41
CA LEU A 94 -10.14 25.63 12.26
C LEU A 94 -9.11 26.33 13.14
N GLU A 95 -9.52 26.70 14.34
CA GLU A 95 -8.55 27.00 15.38
C GLU A 95 -7.75 25.73 15.68
N ARG A 96 -6.41 25.83 15.65
CA ARG A 96 -5.53 24.77 16.15
C ARG A 96 -5.12 25.13 17.58
N PRO A 97 -5.92 24.79 18.60
CA PRO A 97 -5.45 24.91 19.96
C PRO A 97 -4.25 23.97 20.14
N VAL A 98 -3.21 24.47 20.79
CA VAL A 98 -2.14 23.60 21.29
C VAL A 98 -2.74 22.87 22.48
N ILE A 99 -3.02 21.58 22.28
CA ILE A 99 -3.55 20.72 23.33
C ILE A 99 -2.39 19.89 23.85
N ASP A 100 -1.98 20.11 25.10
CA ASP A 100 -1.10 19.18 25.80
C ASP A 100 -1.92 17.94 26.14
N GLY A 101 -1.86 16.96 25.24
CA GLY A 101 -2.48 15.66 25.39
C GLY A 101 -1.41 14.56 25.47
N PRO A 102 -1.73 13.40 26.07
CA PRO A 102 -0.82 12.27 26.11
C PRO A 102 -0.51 11.81 24.68
N VAL A 103 0.74 11.98 24.24
CA VAL A 103 1.20 11.47 22.95
C VAL A 103 1.56 10.00 23.12
N ARG A 104 1.05 9.12 22.25
CA ARG A 104 1.48 7.71 22.25
C ARG A 104 2.96 7.64 21.87
N THR A 105 3.76 6.93 22.65
CA THR A 105 5.13 6.60 22.27
C THR A 105 5.08 5.70 21.03
N ILE A 106 5.85 6.05 20.00
CA ILE A 106 6.07 5.21 18.82
C ILE A 106 7.52 4.74 18.90
N ASP A 107 7.72 3.42 18.96
CA ASP A 107 9.04 2.82 18.80
C ASP A 107 9.46 2.96 17.33
N LEU A 108 10.58 3.65 17.10
CA LEU A 108 11.18 3.86 15.77
C LEU A 108 12.16 2.74 15.41
#